data_AF-A0A845JW28-F1
#
_entry.id   AF-A0A845JW28-F1
#
_cell.length_a   1.000
_cell.length_b   1.000
_cell.length_c   1.000
_cell.angle_alpha   90.00
_cell.angle_beta   90.00
_cell.angle_gamma   90.00
#
_symmetry.space_group_name_H-M   'P 1'
#
loop_
_entity.id
_entity.type
_entity.pdbx_description
1 polymer ?
#
loop_
_entity_poly.entity_id
_entity_poly.type
_entity_poly.pdbx_seq_one_letter_code
_entity_poly.pdbx_strand_id
1 'polypeptide(L)'
;MKTYKYHFNKLTKNGADASRANIFHGLALLFVKVTTQKVRVYEMSYSGIKRKPLLTLYPRKIKIHYRPPQVKRMVRDFLNKNERFSIGNVEGHNLVTFTNGTKCLFYEGMMITYGGYLVGTIPKRVKKNTDVAINALKKRKNAMNRLYYHRKKATERFEAAAVFEKRRNGSKSLIHVDVSQLPLTDVFKLQNVSYRRHLINYYGLNAILAGLESEIIDSDVINGNPYHLVSVTFPYTNIGMVEKGTYLRMVNPSTDEVHFEGVPNYDRSLLLLRRRNRWNFRETLSSPTVRAALAWRDRERVYSVPKKLT
;
A
#
# COMPACT_ATOMS: atom_id res chain seq x y z
N MET A 1 -14.85 -5.95 -35.52
CA MET A 1 -14.79 -6.65 -34.21
C MET A 1 -15.29 -8.09 -34.40
N LYS A 2 -14.62 -9.11 -33.86
CA LYS A 2 -15.01 -10.53 -34.09
C LYS A 2 -16.15 -10.93 -33.14
N THR A 3 -17.27 -11.42 -33.69
CA THR A 3 -18.50 -11.71 -32.95
C THR A 3 -18.41 -13.05 -32.19
N TYR A 4 -19.35 -13.28 -31.26
CA TYR A 4 -19.53 -14.59 -30.62
C TYR A 4 -19.68 -15.70 -31.67
N LYS A 5 -20.47 -15.49 -32.72
CA LYS A 5 -20.67 -16.46 -33.82
C LYS A 5 -19.35 -16.82 -34.51
N TYR A 6 -18.47 -15.85 -34.75
CA TYR A 6 -17.13 -16.12 -35.30
C TYR A 6 -16.30 -17.03 -34.39
N HIS A 7 -16.28 -16.73 -33.09
CA HIS A 7 -15.50 -17.48 -32.12
C HIS A 7 -16.08 -18.87 -31.83
N PHE A 8 -17.40 -18.98 -31.75
CA PHE A 8 -18.15 -20.22 -31.65
C PHE A 8 -17.80 -21.11 -32.85
N ASN A 9 -18.01 -20.63 -34.09
CA ASN A 9 -17.71 -21.37 -35.31
C ASN A 9 -16.24 -21.79 -35.42
N LYS A 10 -15.29 -20.96 -34.93
CA LYS A 10 -13.87 -21.32 -34.92
C LYS A 10 -13.55 -22.46 -33.95
N LEU A 11 -14.28 -22.55 -32.84
CA LEU A 11 -14.07 -23.56 -31.80
C LEU A 11 -14.88 -24.84 -32.05
N THR A 12 -16.04 -24.72 -32.71
CA THR A 12 -16.94 -25.84 -33.03
C THR A 12 -16.69 -26.46 -34.42
N LYS A 13 -15.89 -25.82 -35.30
CA LYS A 13 -15.46 -26.40 -36.59
C LYS A 13 -14.78 -27.78 -36.49
N ASN A 14 -14.40 -28.21 -35.28
CA ASN A 14 -13.83 -29.52 -34.98
C ASN A 14 -14.80 -30.44 -34.20
N GLY A 15 -16.12 -30.24 -34.29
CA GLY A 15 -17.13 -31.14 -33.68
C GLY A 15 -17.30 -31.01 -32.15
N ALA A 16 -16.94 -29.86 -31.57
CA ALA A 16 -17.03 -29.63 -30.12
C ALA A 16 -18.37 -28.96 -29.73
N ASP A 17 -19.11 -29.56 -28.78
CA ASP A 17 -20.25 -28.89 -28.14
C ASP A 17 -19.75 -27.68 -27.33
N ALA A 18 -20.34 -26.50 -27.52
CA ALA A 18 -19.97 -25.30 -26.78
C ALA A 18 -21.18 -24.58 -26.17
N SER A 19 -21.06 -24.15 -24.92
CA SER A 19 -22.07 -23.36 -24.21
C SER A 19 -21.48 -22.07 -23.66
N ARG A 20 -22.32 -21.02 -23.57
CA ARG A 20 -21.91 -19.69 -23.12
C ARG A 20 -22.64 -19.31 -21.85
N ALA A 21 -21.90 -18.94 -20.81
CA ALA A 21 -22.45 -18.28 -19.64
C ALA A 21 -22.09 -16.79 -19.69
N ASN A 22 -23.10 -15.93 -19.82
CA ASN A 22 -22.90 -14.50 -19.69
C ASN A 22 -22.65 -14.16 -18.22
N ILE A 23 -21.59 -13.38 -17.95
CA ILE A 23 -21.29 -12.91 -16.61
C ILE A 23 -21.66 -11.42 -16.46
N PHE A 24 -21.41 -10.60 -17.49
CA PHE A 24 -21.75 -9.17 -17.51
C PHE A 24 -21.84 -8.62 -18.95
N HIS A 25 -22.26 -7.36 -19.12
CA HIS A 25 -22.14 -6.61 -20.38
C HIS A 25 -20.72 -6.76 -20.97
N GLY A 26 -20.65 -7.57 -22.04
CA GLY A 26 -19.47 -7.97 -22.82
C GLY A 26 -18.37 -8.77 -22.12
N LEU A 27 -18.69 -9.48 -21.03
CA LEU A 27 -17.85 -10.55 -20.49
C LEU A 27 -18.64 -11.85 -20.34
N ALA A 28 -18.08 -12.94 -20.86
CA ALA A 28 -18.68 -14.26 -20.80
C ALA A 28 -17.63 -15.35 -20.61
N LEU A 29 -18.04 -16.48 -20.04
CA LEU A 29 -17.29 -17.73 -20.09
C LEU A 29 -17.84 -18.58 -21.23
N LEU A 30 -16.92 -19.14 -22.01
CA LEU A 30 -17.24 -20.11 -23.03
C LEU A 30 -16.74 -21.49 -22.57
N PHE A 31 -17.67 -22.41 -22.41
CA PHE A 31 -17.40 -23.81 -22.08
C PHE A 31 -17.36 -24.58 -23.39
N VAL A 32 -16.24 -25.22 -23.68
CA VAL A 32 -16.03 -26.02 -24.89
C VAL A 32 -15.76 -27.45 -24.45
N LYS A 33 -16.70 -28.34 -24.73
CA LYS A 33 -16.55 -29.77 -24.50
C LYS A 33 -15.52 -30.32 -25.48
N VAL A 34 -14.45 -30.89 -24.94
CA VAL A 34 -13.37 -31.51 -25.74
C VAL A 34 -13.56 -33.02 -25.77
N THR A 35 -13.92 -33.61 -24.64
CA THR A 35 -14.31 -35.03 -24.50
C THR A 35 -15.39 -35.16 -23.44
N THR A 36 -15.93 -36.37 -23.22
CA THR A 36 -16.86 -36.68 -22.13
C THR A 36 -16.31 -36.33 -20.74
N GLN A 37 -14.98 -36.32 -20.58
CA GLN A 37 -14.30 -36.06 -19.30
C GLN A 37 -13.55 -34.72 -19.27
N LYS A 38 -13.70 -33.87 -20.29
CA LYS A 38 -12.86 -32.66 -20.42
C LYS A 38 -13.60 -31.51 -21.05
N VAL A 39 -13.74 -30.44 -20.28
CA VAL A 39 -14.30 -29.16 -20.75
C VAL A 39 -13.26 -28.07 -20.58
N ARG A 40 -13.03 -27.27 -21.62
CA ARG A 40 -12.18 -26.07 -21.55
C ARG A 40 -13.05 -24.84 -21.34
N VAL A 41 -12.66 -23.99 -20.41
CA VAL A 41 -13.36 -22.74 -20.12
C VAL A 41 -12.50 -21.58 -20.59
N TYR A 42 -13.02 -20.76 -21.49
CA TYR A 42 -12.36 -19.58 -22.01
C TYR A 42 -13.01 -18.31 -21.50
N GLU A 43 -12.18 -17.30 -21.28
CA GLU A 43 -12.62 -15.94 -21.02
C GLU A 43 -12.87 -15.22 -22.36
N MET A 44 -14.08 -14.71 -22.54
CA MET A 44 -14.47 -13.88 -23.68
C MET A 44 -14.79 -12.47 -23.19
N SER A 45 -14.16 -11.47 -23.80
CA SER A 45 -14.43 -10.04 -23.58
C SER A 45 -14.93 -9.38 -24.87
N TYR A 46 -15.30 -8.09 -24.82
CA TYR A 46 -15.55 -7.28 -26.01
C TYR A 46 -14.42 -7.33 -27.05
N SER A 47 -13.16 -7.48 -26.60
CA SER A 47 -11.98 -7.58 -27.49
C SER A 47 -11.78 -8.96 -28.13
N GLY A 48 -12.63 -9.95 -27.79
CA GLY A 48 -12.56 -11.32 -28.28
C GLY A 48 -12.19 -12.35 -27.20
N ILE A 49 -11.94 -13.58 -27.65
CA ILE A 49 -11.60 -14.72 -26.79
C ILE A 49 -10.08 -14.83 -26.57
N LYS A 50 -9.68 -15.10 -25.32
CA LYS A 50 -8.28 -15.39 -24.98
C LYS A 50 -7.80 -16.69 -25.65
N ARG A 51 -6.56 -16.68 -26.16
CA ARG A 51 -5.97 -17.84 -26.88
C ARG A 51 -5.85 -19.09 -26.01
N LYS A 52 -5.45 -18.93 -24.74
CA LYS A 52 -5.36 -20.02 -23.77
C LYS A 52 -6.67 -20.13 -22.97
N PRO A 53 -7.15 -21.34 -22.66
CA PRO A 53 -8.26 -21.51 -21.75
C PRO A 53 -7.88 -21.00 -20.36
N LEU A 54 -8.83 -20.41 -19.65
CA LEU A 54 -8.69 -20.02 -18.26
C LEU A 54 -8.61 -21.27 -17.37
N LEU A 55 -9.56 -22.19 -17.56
CA LEU A 55 -9.70 -23.43 -16.80
C LEU A 55 -9.83 -24.65 -17.72
N THR A 56 -9.48 -25.82 -17.20
CA THR A 56 -9.95 -27.10 -17.74
C THR A 56 -10.61 -27.88 -16.63
N LEU A 57 -11.88 -28.23 -16.85
CA LEU A 57 -12.70 -29.00 -15.94
C LEU A 57 -12.59 -30.48 -16.29
N TYR A 58 -12.36 -31.28 -15.27
CA TYR A 58 -12.41 -32.75 -15.29
C TYR A 58 -13.49 -33.21 -14.30
N PRO A 59 -13.89 -34.50 -14.28
CA PRO A 59 -14.95 -34.97 -13.38
C PRO A 59 -14.67 -34.76 -11.90
N ARG A 60 -13.40 -34.83 -11.47
CA ARG A 60 -13.02 -34.73 -10.03
C ARG A 60 -12.13 -33.53 -9.70
N LYS A 61 -11.68 -32.78 -10.71
CA LYS A 61 -10.67 -31.73 -10.54
C LYS A 61 -10.77 -30.64 -11.60
N ILE A 62 -10.18 -29.51 -11.27
CA ILE A 62 -10.04 -28.35 -12.14
C ILE A 62 -8.55 -28.08 -12.31
N LYS A 63 -8.11 -27.84 -13.55
CA LYS A 63 -6.79 -27.29 -13.86
C LYS A 63 -6.92 -25.81 -14.17
N ILE A 64 -6.15 -24.98 -13.47
CA ILE A 64 -6.11 -23.53 -13.68
C ILE A 64 -4.87 -23.20 -14.52
N HIS A 65 -5.05 -22.57 -15.68
CA HIS A 65 -3.94 -22.26 -16.58
C HIS A 65 -3.32 -20.91 -16.27
N TYR A 66 -4.12 -19.90 -15.95
CA TYR A 66 -3.57 -18.61 -15.56
C TYR A 66 -4.50 -17.92 -14.57
N ARG A 67 -3.91 -17.11 -13.69
CA ARG A 67 -4.67 -16.15 -12.90
C ARG A 67 -4.78 -14.89 -13.75
N PRO A 68 -5.99 -14.48 -14.11
CA PRO A 68 -6.13 -13.38 -15.05
C PRO A 68 -5.79 -12.04 -14.35
N PRO A 69 -4.90 -11.21 -14.93
CA PRO A 69 -4.23 -10.10 -14.25
C PRO A 69 -5.14 -8.93 -13.87
N GLN A 70 -6.36 -8.86 -14.41
CA GLN A 70 -7.32 -7.77 -14.18
C GLN A 70 -8.73 -8.25 -13.85
N VAL A 71 -8.92 -9.51 -13.41
CA VAL A 71 -10.29 -10.02 -13.37
C VAL A 71 -11.00 -9.59 -12.09
N LYS A 72 -11.83 -8.57 -12.32
CA LYS A 72 -13.20 -8.42 -11.84
C LYS A 72 -13.59 -9.55 -10.89
N ARG A 73 -13.71 -9.16 -9.62
CA ARG A 73 -14.45 -9.79 -8.51
C ARG A 73 -15.13 -11.13 -8.84
N MET A 74 -15.95 -11.26 -9.89
CA MET A 74 -16.69 -12.48 -10.24
C MET A 74 -15.94 -13.76 -10.67
N VAL A 75 -14.80 -13.77 -11.38
CA VAL A 75 -14.08 -15.07 -11.58
C VAL A 75 -13.39 -15.49 -10.29
N ARG A 76 -12.89 -14.51 -9.55
CA ARG A 76 -12.44 -14.71 -8.17
C ARG A 76 -13.60 -15.19 -7.30
N ASP A 77 -14.79 -14.64 -7.43
CA ASP A 77 -15.98 -15.06 -6.67
C ASP A 77 -16.51 -16.40 -7.17
N PHE A 78 -16.37 -16.76 -8.44
CA PHE A 78 -16.72 -18.11 -8.93
C PHE A 78 -15.75 -19.15 -8.38
N LEU A 79 -14.46 -18.83 -8.32
CA LEU A 79 -13.45 -19.68 -7.67
C LEU A 79 -13.62 -19.71 -6.15
N ASN A 80 -14.01 -18.60 -5.51
CA ASN A 80 -14.17 -18.47 -4.06
C ASN A 80 -15.57 -18.88 -3.55
N LYS A 81 -16.63 -18.87 -4.38
CA LYS A 81 -18.00 -19.30 -4.02
C LYS A 81 -18.05 -20.79 -3.72
N ASN A 82 -17.09 -21.55 -4.25
CA ASN A 82 -16.74 -22.84 -3.69
C ASN A 82 -15.81 -22.57 -2.52
N GLU A 83 -16.35 -22.41 -1.31
CA GLU A 83 -15.64 -22.12 -0.03
C GLU A 83 -14.48 -23.07 0.31
N ARG A 84 -14.21 -24.04 -0.56
CA ARG A 84 -13.25 -25.12 -0.41
C ARG A 84 -11.82 -24.67 -0.72
N PHE A 85 -11.60 -23.58 -1.45
CA PHE A 85 -10.30 -22.92 -1.52
C PHE A 85 -10.46 -21.42 -1.76
N SER A 86 -9.46 -20.63 -1.36
CA SER A 86 -9.45 -19.19 -1.58
C SER A 86 -8.19 -18.75 -2.28
N ILE A 87 -8.32 -17.75 -3.15
CA ILE A 87 -7.17 -17.11 -3.79
C ILE A 87 -7.12 -15.63 -3.41
N GLY A 88 -6.21 -15.29 -2.51
CA GLY A 88 -5.92 -13.92 -2.09
C GLY A 88 -4.90 -13.25 -2.99
N ASN A 89 -4.91 -11.91 -3.05
CA ASN A 89 -3.71 -11.16 -3.40
C ASN A 89 -3.08 -10.69 -2.10
N VAL A 90 -1.80 -10.98 -1.93
CA VAL A 90 -1.05 -10.64 -0.74
C VAL A 90 0.30 -10.12 -1.20
N GLU A 91 0.51 -8.81 -1.07
CA GLU A 91 1.74 -8.12 -1.47
C GLU A 91 2.15 -8.37 -2.93
N GLY A 92 1.19 -8.32 -3.85
CA GLY A 92 1.45 -8.60 -5.27
C GLY A 92 1.58 -10.09 -5.61
N HIS A 93 1.62 -10.96 -4.60
CA HIS A 93 1.61 -12.40 -4.77
C HIS A 93 0.21 -12.98 -4.69
N ASN A 94 -0.02 -14.02 -5.48
CA ASN A 94 -1.31 -14.67 -5.59
C ASN A 94 -1.30 -15.94 -4.72
N LEU A 95 -1.68 -15.79 -3.45
CA LEU A 95 -1.64 -16.89 -2.47
C LEU A 95 -2.93 -17.70 -2.53
N VAL A 96 -2.81 -19.01 -2.74
CA VAL A 96 -3.89 -19.99 -2.69
C VAL A 96 -3.89 -20.63 -1.30
N THR A 97 -5.04 -20.66 -0.64
CA THR A 97 -5.26 -21.40 0.60
C THR A 97 -6.26 -22.53 0.33
N PHE A 98 -5.83 -23.77 0.59
CA PHE A 98 -6.62 -24.99 0.42
C PHE A 98 -7.41 -25.34 1.68
N THR A 99 -8.36 -26.26 1.57
CA THR A 99 -9.25 -26.66 2.69
C THR A 99 -8.49 -27.17 3.90
N ASN A 100 -7.41 -27.91 3.69
CA ASN A 100 -6.55 -28.44 4.76
C ASN A 100 -5.61 -27.39 5.39
N GLY A 101 -5.77 -26.11 5.05
CA GLY A 101 -4.91 -25.02 5.54
C GLY A 101 -3.56 -24.90 4.82
N THR A 102 -3.23 -25.82 3.89
CA THR A 102 -2.03 -25.71 3.07
C THR A 102 -2.09 -24.45 2.22
N LYS A 103 -0.95 -23.77 2.07
CA LYS A 103 -0.84 -22.53 1.28
C LYS A 103 0.23 -22.68 0.21
N CYS A 104 -0.03 -22.15 -0.97
CA CYS A 104 0.99 -22.04 -2.00
C CYS A 104 0.76 -20.83 -2.90
N LEU A 105 1.83 -20.31 -3.48
CA LEU A 105 1.70 -19.34 -4.55
C LEU A 105 1.05 -19.99 -5.77
N PHE A 106 0.16 -19.25 -6.41
CA PHE A 106 -0.44 -19.63 -7.67
C PHE A 106 0.65 -19.93 -8.72
N TYR A 107 0.46 -20.99 -9.49
CA TYR A 107 1.31 -21.34 -10.63
C TYR A 107 0.46 -21.87 -11.80
N GLU A 108 0.91 -21.62 -13.03
CA GLU A 108 0.26 -22.10 -14.24
C GLU A 108 0.21 -23.63 -14.24
N GLY A 109 -0.98 -24.17 -14.48
CA GLY A 109 -1.23 -25.61 -14.52
C GLY A 109 -1.54 -26.26 -13.17
N MET A 110 -1.69 -25.48 -12.10
CA MET A 110 -2.17 -25.96 -10.81
C MET A 110 -3.49 -26.73 -10.95
N MET A 111 -3.59 -27.87 -10.27
CA MET A 111 -4.78 -28.72 -10.26
C MET A 111 -5.38 -28.78 -8.86
N ILE A 112 -6.69 -28.56 -8.76
CA ILE A 112 -7.42 -28.53 -7.49
C ILE A 112 -8.64 -29.45 -7.62
N THR A 113 -8.91 -30.28 -6.62
CA THR A 113 -10.14 -31.07 -6.57
C THR A 113 -11.34 -30.15 -6.33
N TYR A 114 -12.54 -30.59 -6.69
CA TYR A 114 -13.75 -29.86 -6.26
C TYR A 114 -13.93 -29.88 -4.74
N GLY A 115 -13.20 -30.74 -4.02
CA GLY A 115 -13.09 -30.74 -2.57
C GLY A 115 -12.17 -29.64 -2.01
N GLY A 116 -11.45 -28.90 -2.86
CA GLY A 116 -10.56 -27.82 -2.43
C GLY A 116 -9.13 -28.23 -2.07
N TYR A 117 -8.71 -29.44 -2.47
CA TYR A 117 -7.37 -29.96 -2.22
C TYR A 117 -6.49 -29.83 -3.46
N LEU A 118 -5.20 -29.56 -3.26
CA LEU A 118 -4.22 -29.60 -4.34
C LEU A 118 -4.04 -31.04 -4.83
N VAL A 119 -4.02 -31.21 -6.15
CA VAL A 119 -3.69 -32.49 -6.79
C VAL A 119 -2.22 -32.52 -7.16
N GLY A 120 -1.46 -33.44 -6.56
CA GLY A 120 -0.03 -33.60 -6.79
C GLY A 120 0.84 -32.74 -5.87
N THR A 121 2.14 -32.71 -6.18
CA THR A 121 3.14 -32.00 -5.37
C THR A 121 3.35 -30.57 -5.88
N ILE A 122 3.61 -29.64 -4.96
CA ILE A 122 3.96 -28.26 -5.31
C ILE A 122 5.38 -28.28 -5.92
N PRO A 123 5.60 -27.67 -7.11
CA PRO A 123 6.92 -27.59 -7.70
C PRO A 123 7.95 -26.96 -6.73
N LYS A 124 9.17 -27.51 -6.65
CA LYS A 124 10.21 -27.07 -5.69
C LYS A 124 10.42 -25.55 -5.71
N ARG A 125 10.47 -24.94 -6.90
CA ARG A 125 10.61 -23.48 -7.08
C ARG A 125 9.43 -22.70 -6.46
N VAL A 126 8.21 -23.17 -6.66
CA VAL A 126 6.99 -22.55 -6.11
C VAL A 126 6.97 -22.69 -4.59
N LYS A 127 7.35 -23.86 -4.07
CA LYS A 127 7.43 -24.10 -2.62
C LYS A 127 8.40 -23.12 -1.95
N LYS A 128 9.64 -23.01 -2.46
CA LYS A 128 10.64 -22.06 -1.94
C LYS A 128 10.11 -20.61 -1.92
N ASN A 129 9.52 -20.16 -3.03
CA ASN A 129 8.97 -18.81 -3.11
C ASN A 129 7.77 -18.60 -2.18
N THR A 130 6.94 -19.63 -1.99
CA THR A 130 5.84 -19.61 -1.04
C THR A 130 6.35 -19.43 0.38
N ASP A 131 7.36 -20.18 0.79
CA ASP A 131 7.92 -20.11 2.15
C ASP A 131 8.50 -18.72 2.44
N VAL A 132 9.22 -18.14 1.47
CA VAL A 132 9.72 -16.76 1.55
C VAL A 132 8.57 -15.76 1.72
N ALA A 133 7.54 -15.85 0.87
CA ALA A 133 6.39 -14.96 0.92
C ALA A 133 5.62 -15.09 2.26
N ILE A 134 5.37 -16.31 2.73
CA ILE A 134 4.70 -16.56 4.02
C ILE A 134 5.52 -15.99 5.18
N ASN A 135 6.85 -16.17 5.17
CA ASN A 135 7.72 -15.64 6.21
C ASN A 135 7.74 -14.10 6.22
N ALA A 136 7.78 -13.45 5.05
CA ALA A 136 7.67 -12.00 4.93
C ALA A 136 6.34 -11.50 5.55
N LEU A 137 5.23 -12.18 5.24
CA LEU A 137 3.92 -11.84 5.78
C LEU A 137 3.82 -12.01 7.29
N LYS A 138 4.40 -13.09 7.84
CA LYS A 138 4.49 -13.29 9.29
C LYS A 138 5.28 -12.16 9.94
N LYS A 139 6.45 -11.82 9.41
CA LYS A 139 7.28 -10.71 9.92
C LYS A 139 6.51 -9.39 9.93
N ARG A 140 5.82 -9.07 8.83
CA ARG A 140 5.02 -7.84 8.72
C ARG A 140 3.84 -7.84 9.69
N LYS A 141 3.08 -8.93 9.80
CA LYS A 141 1.98 -9.06 10.76
C LYS A 141 2.48 -8.86 12.19
N ASN A 142 3.62 -9.45 12.54
CA ASN A 142 4.22 -9.30 13.86
C ASN A 142 4.69 -7.86 14.11
N ALA A 143 5.33 -7.22 13.13
CA ALA A 143 5.72 -5.81 13.21
C ALA A 143 4.51 -4.90 13.41
N MET A 144 3.42 -5.13 12.66
CA MET A 144 2.17 -4.39 12.80
C MET A 144 1.54 -4.58 14.19
N ASN A 145 1.52 -5.81 14.71
CA ASN A 145 1.00 -6.07 16.05
C ASN A 145 1.81 -5.36 17.13
N ARG A 146 3.15 -5.36 17.02
CA ARG A 146 4.03 -4.61 17.92
C ARG A 146 3.76 -3.10 17.84
N LEU A 147 3.59 -2.58 16.64
CA LEU A 147 3.20 -1.18 16.44
C LEU A 147 1.90 -0.87 17.17
N TYR A 148 0.83 -1.63 16.92
CA TYR A 148 -0.46 -1.41 17.59
C TYR A 148 -0.36 -1.49 19.11
N TYR A 149 0.43 -2.42 19.64
CA TYR A 149 0.70 -2.51 21.07
C TYR A 149 1.33 -1.21 21.61
N HIS A 150 2.41 -0.72 20.97
CA HIS A 150 3.07 0.51 21.41
C HIS A 150 2.17 1.75 21.27
N ARG A 151 1.35 1.82 20.22
CA ARG A 151 0.36 2.90 20.05
C ARG A 151 -0.67 2.89 21.16
N LYS A 152 -1.24 1.71 21.44
CA LYS A 152 -2.20 1.54 22.52
C LYS A 152 -1.60 1.97 23.86
N LYS A 153 -0.37 1.55 24.15
CA LYS A 153 0.35 1.96 25.37
C LYS A 153 0.63 3.46 25.44
N ALA A 154 0.99 4.10 24.33
CA ALA A 154 1.18 5.55 24.30
C ALA A 154 -0.15 6.29 24.56
N THR A 155 -1.26 5.83 23.96
CA THR A 155 -2.59 6.40 24.22
C THR A 155 -3.02 6.20 25.67
N GLU A 156 -2.85 4.99 26.24
CA GLU A 156 -3.15 4.70 27.64
C GLU A 156 -2.38 5.64 28.58
N ARG A 157 -1.09 5.89 28.32
CA ARG A 157 -0.28 6.84 29.10
C ARG A 157 -0.77 8.28 28.96
N PHE A 158 -1.06 8.72 27.73
CA PHE A 158 -1.59 10.06 27.48
C PHE A 158 -2.91 10.27 28.24
N GLU A 159 -3.84 9.32 28.15
CA GLU A 159 -5.12 9.40 28.84
C GLU A 159 -4.98 9.36 30.36
N ALA A 160 -4.01 8.61 30.89
CA ALA A 160 -3.71 8.59 32.33
C ALA A 160 -3.13 9.92 32.84
N ALA A 161 -2.38 10.65 32.00
CA ALA A 161 -1.86 11.97 32.30
C ALA A 161 -2.86 13.11 32.00
N ALA A 162 -4.04 12.79 31.48
CA ALA A 162 -5.01 13.76 31.01
C ALA A 162 -6.25 13.86 31.93
N VAL A 163 -6.70 15.10 32.14
CA VAL A 163 -7.95 15.41 32.83
C VAL A 163 -9.02 15.69 31.78
N PHE A 164 -10.12 14.94 31.87
CA PHE A 164 -11.26 15.07 30.95
C PHE A 164 -12.52 15.51 31.69
N GLU A 165 -13.26 16.44 31.09
CA GLU A 165 -14.62 16.78 31.50
C GLU A 165 -15.64 15.96 30.71
N LYS A 166 -16.71 15.50 31.37
CA LYS A 166 -17.86 14.93 30.67
C LYS A 166 -18.81 16.04 30.22
N ARG A 167 -19.07 16.12 28.93
CA ARG A 167 -20.11 16.97 28.34
C ARG A 167 -21.48 16.33 28.51
N ARG A 168 -22.54 17.14 28.45
CA ARG A 168 -23.96 16.70 28.58
C ARG A 168 -24.35 15.59 27.59
N ASN A 169 -23.70 15.51 26.44
CA ASN A 169 -23.94 14.48 25.42
C ASN A 169 -23.13 13.18 25.66
N GLY A 170 -22.48 13.02 26.81
CA GLY A 170 -21.65 11.86 27.16
C GLY A 170 -20.23 11.88 26.55
N SER A 171 -19.90 12.85 25.69
CA SER A 171 -18.54 13.00 25.15
C SER A 171 -17.57 13.56 26.19
N LYS A 172 -16.29 13.22 26.08
CA LYS A 172 -15.22 13.73 26.94
C LYS A 172 -14.49 14.89 26.25
N SER A 173 -14.29 16.00 26.96
CA SER A 173 -13.46 17.12 26.53
C SER A 173 -12.14 17.09 27.29
N LEU A 174 -11.01 17.16 26.58
CA LEU A 174 -9.70 17.31 27.22
C LEU A 174 -9.61 18.71 27.84
N ILE A 175 -9.33 18.81 29.14
CA ILE A 175 -9.08 20.08 29.83
C ILE A 175 -7.58 20.33 29.89
N HIS A 176 -6.85 19.38 30.45
CA HIS A 176 -5.42 19.51 30.73
C HIS A 176 -4.74 18.16 30.57
N VAL A 177 -3.46 18.18 30.24
CA VAL A 177 -2.60 16.99 30.21
C VAL A 177 -1.24 17.34 30.79
N ASP A 178 -0.80 16.55 31.76
CA ASP A 178 0.56 16.65 32.29
C ASP A 178 1.53 15.96 31.34
N VAL A 179 2.00 16.73 30.36
CA VAL A 179 2.95 16.30 29.34
C VAL A 179 4.31 15.93 29.89
N SER A 180 4.68 16.39 31.10
CA SER A 180 5.98 16.11 31.71
C SER A 180 6.16 14.63 32.06
N GLN A 181 5.04 13.91 32.29
CA GLN A 181 4.99 12.48 32.59
C GLN A 181 5.05 11.60 31.32
N LEU A 182 4.96 12.20 30.14
CA LEU A 182 4.89 11.48 28.86
C LEU A 182 6.26 11.46 28.19
N PRO A 183 6.76 10.29 27.74
CA PRO A 183 8.07 10.24 27.11
C PRO A 183 8.05 10.88 25.72
N LEU A 184 9.13 11.58 25.37
CA LEU A 184 9.35 12.19 24.04
C LEU A 184 9.00 11.26 22.88
N THR A 185 9.37 9.98 22.97
CA THR A 185 9.15 8.98 21.91
C THR A 185 7.67 8.71 21.59
N ASP A 186 6.74 9.13 22.44
CA ASP A 186 5.30 8.93 22.21
C ASP A 186 4.74 9.86 21.13
N VAL A 187 5.47 10.94 20.80
CA VAL A 187 5.19 11.78 19.61
C VAL A 187 5.02 10.93 18.35
N PHE A 188 5.78 9.84 18.20
CA PHE A 188 5.75 8.97 17.01
C PHE A 188 4.75 7.81 17.12
N LYS A 189 4.24 7.53 18.32
CA LYS A 189 3.33 6.39 18.58
C LYS A 189 1.87 6.86 18.59
N LEU A 190 1.60 8.06 19.08
CA LEU A 190 0.24 8.60 19.14
C LEU A 190 -0.32 8.85 17.74
N GLN A 191 -1.46 8.26 17.40
CA GLN A 191 -2.12 8.54 16.11
C GLN A 191 -2.92 9.84 16.12
N ASN A 192 -3.52 10.18 17.26
CA ASN A 192 -4.30 11.40 17.41
C ASN A 192 -3.39 12.63 17.27
N VAL A 193 -3.67 13.45 16.25
CA VAL A 193 -2.89 14.65 15.93
C VAL A 193 -2.93 15.66 17.08
N SER A 194 -4.08 15.82 17.73
CA SER A 194 -4.22 16.74 18.86
C SER A 194 -3.35 16.31 20.04
N TYR A 195 -3.30 15.01 20.36
CA TYR A 195 -2.46 14.50 21.45
C TYR A 195 -0.97 14.70 21.16
N ARG A 196 -0.55 14.40 19.92
CA ARG A 196 0.83 14.66 19.49
C ARG A 196 1.21 16.14 19.61
N ARG A 197 0.28 17.05 19.29
CA ARG A 197 0.54 18.49 19.36
C ARG A 197 0.92 18.95 20.76
N HIS A 198 0.34 18.38 21.81
CA HIS A 198 0.73 18.69 23.20
C HIS A 198 2.19 18.34 23.48
N LEU A 199 2.64 17.15 23.07
CA LEU A 199 4.05 16.75 23.24
C LEU A 199 4.99 17.59 22.38
N ILE A 200 4.61 17.91 21.14
CA ILE A 200 5.41 18.78 20.25
C ILE A 200 5.56 20.19 20.83
N ASN A 201 4.48 20.76 21.37
CA ASN A 201 4.51 22.09 21.98
C ASN A 201 5.37 22.11 23.25
N TYR A 202 5.37 21.04 24.03
CA TYR A 202 6.13 20.96 25.29
C TYR A 202 7.63 20.72 25.06
N TYR A 203 7.97 19.68 24.28
CA TYR A 203 9.37 19.32 24.05
C TYR A 203 10.04 20.19 22.98
N GLY A 204 9.26 20.80 22.09
CA GLY A 204 9.76 21.51 20.93
C GLY A 204 10.19 20.55 19.81
N LEU A 205 10.00 20.99 18.57
CA LEU A 205 10.34 20.19 17.40
C LEU A 205 11.84 19.88 17.32
N ASN A 206 12.70 20.81 17.74
CA ASN A 206 14.15 20.65 17.72
C ASN A 206 14.62 19.47 18.56
N ALA A 207 14.15 19.36 19.81
CA ALA A 207 14.51 18.27 20.70
C ALA A 207 14.00 16.92 20.19
N ILE A 208 12.80 16.91 19.60
CA ILE A 208 12.20 15.72 18.98
C ILE A 208 13.06 15.21 17.82
N LEU A 209 13.54 16.11 16.96
CA LEU A 209 14.32 15.74 15.78
C LEU A 209 15.79 15.43 16.11
N ALA A 210 16.37 16.05 17.14
CA ALA A 210 17.77 15.82 17.54
C ALA A 210 18.07 14.35 17.92
N GLY A 211 17.08 13.63 18.44
CA GLY A 211 17.20 12.21 18.80
C GLY A 211 17.00 11.23 17.64
N LEU A 212 16.82 11.72 16.40
CA LEU A 212 16.54 10.89 15.23
C LEU A 212 17.70 10.84 14.25
N GLU A 213 17.83 9.71 13.57
CA GLU A 213 18.75 9.58 12.44
C GLU A 213 18.34 10.55 11.33
N SER A 214 19.29 11.39 10.91
CA SER A 214 19.05 12.44 9.92
C SER A 214 20.20 12.56 8.93
N GLU A 215 19.85 13.03 7.73
CA GLU A 215 20.74 13.16 6.57
C GLU A 215 20.52 14.54 5.94
N ILE A 216 21.58 15.29 5.67
CA ILE A 216 21.49 16.55 4.92
C ILE A 216 21.38 16.22 3.43
N ILE A 217 20.26 16.62 2.81
CA ILE A 217 19.97 16.46 1.39
C ILE A 217 20.66 17.55 0.57
N ASP A 218 20.57 18.80 1.04
CA ASP A 218 21.07 19.98 0.36
C ASP A 218 21.37 21.10 1.36
N SER A 219 22.26 22.03 1.00
CA SER A 219 22.62 23.18 1.83
C SER A 219 22.76 24.43 0.95
N ASP A 220 22.25 25.56 1.41
CA ASP A 220 22.38 26.84 0.69
C ASP A 220 22.45 28.00 1.69
N VAL A 221 23.00 29.13 1.27
CA VAL A 221 23.05 30.36 2.06
C VAL A 221 22.21 31.42 1.35
N ILE A 222 21.11 31.82 1.99
CA ILE A 222 20.18 32.80 1.45
C ILE A 222 20.25 34.06 2.30
N ASN A 223 20.66 35.19 1.67
CA ASN A 223 20.78 36.49 2.33
C ASN A 223 21.67 36.47 3.59
N GLY A 224 22.73 35.66 3.58
CA GLY A 224 23.66 35.49 4.70
C GLY A 224 23.21 34.49 5.77
N ASN A 225 22.00 33.92 5.66
CA ASN A 225 21.49 32.92 6.59
C ASN A 225 21.72 31.51 6.02
N PRO A 226 22.32 30.59 6.80
CA PRO A 226 22.53 29.21 6.36
C PRO A 226 21.24 28.37 6.50
N TYR A 227 20.95 27.61 5.46
CA TYR A 227 19.83 26.68 5.38
C TYR A 227 20.33 25.28 5.05
N HIS A 228 19.69 24.28 5.64
CA HIS A 228 19.88 22.87 5.27
C HIS A 228 18.53 22.21 5.03
N LEU A 229 18.42 21.46 3.93
CA LEU A 229 17.31 20.54 3.73
C LEU A 229 17.70 19.19 4.34
N VAL A 230 16.93 18.72 5.31
CA VAL A 230 17.26 17.54 6.11
C VAL A 230 16.18 16.47 5.93
N SER A 231 16.60 15.24 5.62
CA SER A 231 15.75 14.06 5.69
C SER A 231 15.90 13.44 7.07
N VAL A 232 14.79 13.24 7.79
CA VAL A 232 14.75 12.61 9.10
C VAL A 232 14.06 11.26 9.01
N THR A 233 14.69 10.22 9.56
CA THR A 233 14.15 8.86 9.60
C THR A 233 13.31 8.64 10.85
N PHE A 234 12.06 8.21 10.68
CA PHE A 234 11.16 7.93 11.80
C PHE A 234 11.23 6.46 12.24
N PRO A 235 11.34 6.20 13.56
CA PRO A 235 11.55 4.85 14.09
C PRO A 235 10.28 3.97 14.12
N TYR A 236 9.09 4.57 13.97
CA TYR A 236 7.81 3.86 14.04
C TYR A 236 6.99 4.09 12.78
N THR A 237 6.87 3.07 11.94
CA THR A 237 6.18 3.18 10.65
C THR A 237 5.07 2.15 10.51
N ASN A 238 4.04 2.51 9.76
CA ASN A 238 2.84 1.67 9.62
C ASN A 238 3.10 0.37 8.86
N ILE A 239 4.16 0.30 8.05
CA ILE A 239 4.30 -0.74 7.02
C ILE A 239 5.64 -1.50 7.14
N GLY A 240 6.47 -1.19 8.14
CA GLY A 240 7.82 -1.78 8.25
C GLY A 240 8.78 -1.28 7.15
N MET A 241 8.39 -0.24 6.43
CA MET A 241 9.26 0.56 5.57
C MET A 241 9.78 1.74 6.38
N VAL A 242 10.99 2.20 6.12
CA VAL A 242 11.52 3.40 6.75
C VAL A 242 10.74 4.61 6.21
N GLU A 243 10.04 5.34 7.09
CA GLU A 243 9.35 6.58 6.74
C GLU A 243 10.33 7.72 6.98
N LYS A 244 10.53 8.53 5.95
CA LYS A 244 11.37 9.72 6.00
C LYS A 244 10.48 10.96 5.91
N GLY A 245 10.79 11.96 6.73
CA GLY A 245 10.21 13.31 6.64
C GLY A 245 11.27 14.31 6.23
N THR A 246 10.91 15.27 5.38
CA THR A 246 11.82 16.34 4.96
C THR A 246 11.55 17.60 5.77
N TYR A 247 12.61 18.22 6.27
CA TYR A 247 12.56 19.44 7.05
C TYR A 247 13.53 20.46 6.50
N LEU A 248 13.13 21.72 6.50
CA LEU A 248 14.00 22.85 6.27
C LEU A 248 14.56 23.31 7.62
N ARG A 249 15.86 23.16 7.81
CA ARG A 249 16.61 23.63 8.98
C ARG A 249 17.19 25.00 8.68
N MET A 250 16.93 25.95 9.56
CA MET A 250 17.44 27.32 9.51
C MET A 250 18.25 27.57 10.76
N VAL A 251 19.38 28.28 10.65
CA VAL A 251 20.12 28.77 11.82
C VAL A 251 20.05 30.28 11.83
N ASN A 252 19.60 30.86 12.94
CA ASN A 252 19.67 32.29 13.15
C ASN A 252 21.13 32.69 13.43
N PRO A 253 21.82 33.41 12.53
CA PRO A 253 23.23 33.71 12.68
C PRO A 253 23.54 34.65 13.86
N SER A 254 22.54 35.34 14.41
CA SER A 254 22.73 36.26 15.54
C SER A 254 22.54 35.61 16.90
N THR A 255 21.86 34.45 16.96
CA THR A 255 21.55 33.76 18.23
C THR A 255 21.98 32.29 18.25
N ASP A 256 22.50 31.77 17.13
CA ASP A 256 22.75 30.35 16.85
C ASP A 256 21.52 29.43 17.07
N GLU A 257 20.33 30.01 17.20
CA GLU A 257 19.10 29.25 17.36
C GLU A 257 18.75 28.50 16.07
N VAL A 258 18.49 27.20 16.23
CA VAL A 258 18.09 26.34 15.12
C VAL A 258 16.58 26.26 15.05
N HIS A 259 16.01 26.43 13.86
CA HIS A 259 14.59 26.25 13.61
C HIS A 259 14.38 25.20 12.53
N PHE A 260 13.45 24.27 12.77
CA PHE A 260 13.00 23.30 11.77
C PHE A 260 11.59 23.62 11.30
N GLU A 261 11.38 23.55 9.99
CA GLU A 261 10.07 23.66 9.35
C GLU A 261 9.79 22.42 8.50
N GLY A 262 8.61 21.83 8.63
CA GLY A 262 8.22 20.67 7.83
C GLY A 262 7.94 21.08 6.38
N VAL A 263 8.57 20.40 5.42
CA VAL A 263 8.34 20.59 3.99
C VAL A 263 7.98 19.26 3.31
N PRO A 264 7.32 19.26 2.14
CA PRO A 264 6.98 18.02 1.46
C PRO A 264 8.21 17.18 1.12
N ASN A 265 8.02 15.87 1.00
CA ASN A 265 9.07 15.00 0.49
C ASN A 265 9.26 15.19 -1.02
N TYR A 266 10.49 15.05 -1.50
CA TYR A 266 10.76 14.91 -2.92
C TYR A 266 10.49 13.46 -3.36
N ASP A 267 9.59 13.29 -4.34
CA ASP A 267 9.35 11.99 -4.97
C ASP A 267 9.29 12.15 -6.48
N ARG A 268 10.32 11.61 -7.16
CA ARG A 268 10.46 11.66 -8.62
C ARG A 268 9.29 10.98 -9.33
N SER A 269 8.72 9.92 -8.76
CA SER A 269 7.60 9.18 -9.34
C SER A 269 6.31 10.00 -9.28
N LEU A 270 6.06 10.67 -8.14
CA LEU A 270 4.91 11.59 -8.00
C LEU A 270 5.07 12.84 -8.87
N LEU A 271 6.30 13.33 -9.06
CA LEU A 271 6.62 14.41 -9.99
C LEU A 271 6.36 14.06 -11.47
N LEU A 272 6.57 12.81 -11.88
CA LEU A 272 6.24 12.38 -13.24
C LEU A 272 4.71 12.28 -13.43
N LEU A 273 3.97 11.96 -12.37
CA LEU A 273 2.49 11.93 -12.37
C LEU A 273 1.86 13.34 -12.31
N ARG A 274 2.59 14.36 -11.80
CA ARG A 274 2.16 15.79 -11.77
C ARG A 274 1.73 16.34 -13.13
N ARG A 275 2.26 15.81 -14.25
CA ARG A 275 1.87 16.26 -15.61
C ARG A 275 0.39 16.02 -15.94
N ARG A 276 -0.34 15.20 -15.15
CA ARG A 276 -1.76 14.89 -15.38
C ARG A 276 -2.76 15.55 -14.42
N ASN A 277 -2.34 16.00 -13.24
CA ASN A 277 -3.25 16.55 -12.22
C ASN A 277 -2.65 17.77 -11.49
N ARG A 278 -3.33 18.92 -11.54
CA ARG A 278 -2.92 20.21 -10.93
C ARG A 278 -2.87 20.21 -9.39
N TRP A 279 -3.47 19.21 -8.73
CA TRP A 279 -3.55 19.12 -7.27
C TRP A 279 -2.23 18.75 -6.58
N ASN A 280 -1.25 18.22 -7.32
CA ASN A 280 -0.01 17.67 -6.76
C ASN A 280 1.08 18.73 -6.48
N PHE A 281 0.79 20.03 -6.59
CA PHE A 281 1.79 21.05 -6.24
C PHE A 281 2.10 21.05 -4.73
N ARG A 282 1.07 20.78 -3.91
CA ARG A 282 1.15 20.90 -2.44
C ARG A 282 1.82 19.72 -1.75
N GLU A 283 1.94 18.58 -2.42
CA GLU A 283 2.29 17.29 -1.77
C GLU A 283 3.72 16.81 -2.06
N THR A 284 4.46 17.47 -2.96
CA THR A 284 5.85 17.11 -3.26
C THR A 284 6.68 18.32 -3.70
N LEU A 285 7.96 18.33 -3.31
CA LEU A 285 8.92 19.35 -3.77
C LEU A 285 9.21 19.20 -5.26
N SER A 286 9.53 20.32 -5.93
CA SER A 286 9.91 20.31 -7.35
C SER A 286 11.29 19.72 -7.60
N SER A 287 12.21 19.91 -6.66
CA SER A 287 13.55 19.34 -6.63
C SER A 287 13.99 19.16 -5.17
N PRO A 288 14.97 18.29 -4.88
CA PRO A 288 15.46 18.06 -3.52
C PRO A 288 16.49 19.14 -3.14
N THR A 289 16.09 20.43 -3.16
CA THR A 289 16.97 21.57 -2.86
C THR A 289 16.35 22.51 -1.84
N VAL A 290 17.20 23.24 -1.11
CA VAL A 290 16.80 24.30 -0.17
C VAL A 290 15.92 25.34 -0.87
N ARG A 291 16.33 25.80 -2.06
CA ARG A 291 15.55 26.76 -2.85
C ARG A 291 14.17 26.23 -3.22
N ALA A 292 14.04 24.96 -3.61
CA ALA A 292 12.73 24.40 -3.90
C ALA A 292 11.84 24.28 -2.65
N ALA A 293 12.43 24.00 -1.49
CA ALA A 293 11.71 23.99 -0.21
C ALA A 293 11.22 25.40 0.17
N LEU A 294 12.08 26.41 0.02
CA LEU A 294 11.72 27.81 0.25
C LEU A 294 10.65 28.29 -0.73
N ALA A 295 10.76 27.96 -2.03
CA ALA A 295 9.73 28.25 -3.02
C ALA A 295 8.38 27.67 -2.61
N TRP A 296 8.36 26.41 -2.13
CA TRP A 296 7.12 25.78 -1.67
C TRP A 296 6.52 26.49 -0.46
N ARG A 297 7.35 26.85 0.54
CA ARG A 297 6.93 27.60 1.73
C ARG A 297 6.27 28.92 1.35
N ASP A 298 6.91 29.65 0.45
CA ASP A 298 6.48 30.98 0.03
C ASP A 298 5.41 30.95 -1.08
N ARG A 299 4.95 29.74 -1.45
CA ARG A 299 3.95 29.46 -2.49
C ARG A 299 4.37 29.95 -3.89
N GLU A 300 5.67 29.96 -4.14
CA GLU A 300 6.29 30.31 -5.41
C GLU A 300 6.61 29.07 -6.26
N ARG A 301 6.70 29.24 -7.59
CA ARG A 301 7.12 28.14 -8.49
C ARG A 301 8.64 27.94 -8.52
N VAL A 302 9.36 29.05 -8.40
CA VAL A 302 10.81 29.14 -8.35
C VAL A 302 11.12 30.14 -7.26
N TYR A 303 12.06 29.82 -6.38
CA TYR A 303 12.40 30.71 -5.29
C TYR A 303 13.13 31.93 -5.83
N SER A 304 12.52 33.09 -5.62
CA SER A 304 13.15 34.37 -5.93
C SER A 304 13.89 34.83 -4.68
N VAL A 305 15.23 34.91 -4.74
CA VAL A 305 16.03 35.39 -3.60
C VAL A 305 15.57 36.82 -3.27
N PRO A 306 14.99 37.07 -2.07
CA PRO A 306 14.51 38.40 -1.73
C PRO A 306 15.68 39.38 -1.71
N LYS A 307 15.57 40.50 -2.42
CA LYS A 307 16.58 41.56 -2.32
C LYS A 307 16.46 42.21 -0.95
N LYS A 308 17.52 42.13 -0.15
CA LYS A 308 17.62 42.91 1.09
C LYS A 308 17.65 44.39 0.68
N LEU A 309 16.67 45.17 1.12
CA LEU A 309 16.76 46.61 1.03
C LEU A 309 17.87 47.04 1.99
N THR A 310 19.01 47.43 1.43
CA THR A 310 20.13 48.04 2.14
C THR A 310 19.89 49.53 2.30
#